data_AF-A0A9D0Y2T0-F1
#
_entry.id   AF-A0A9D0Y2T0-F1
#
_cell.length_a   1.000
_cell.length_b   1.000
_cell.length_c   1.000
_cell.angle_alpha   90.00
_cell.angle_beta   90.00
_cell.angle_gamma   90.00
#
_symmetry.space_group_name_H-M   'P 1'
#
loop_
_entity.id
_entity.type
_entity.pdbx_description
1 polymer ?
#
loop_
_entity_poly.entity_id
_entity_poly.type
_entity_poly.pdbx_seq_one_letter_code
_entity_poly.pdbx_strand_id
1 'polypeptide(L)'
;EEWATKHIDESAYMYEYKLYKDNKLIKEFNLVYVDGYRALLPMPKLGTNIVPRDEYHLSRIFNNNIDELNNYMILSGLIVE
;
A
#
# COMPACT_ATOMS: atom_id res chain seq x y z
N GLU A 1 -9.84 -1.63 -7.57
CA GLU A 1 -9.13 -1.14 -8.77
C GLU A 1 -8.28 -2.26 -9.32
N GLU A 2 -8.01 -2.28 -10.62
CA GLU A 2 -7.31 -3.40 -11.29
C GLU A 2 -5.95 -3.71 -10.65
N TRP A 3 -5.19 -2.69 -10.25
CA TRP A 3 -3.88 -2.89 -9.61
C TRP A 3 -3.94 -3.74 -8.33
N ALA A 4 -5.07 -3.70 -7.61
CA ALA A 4 -5.27 -4.36 -6.32
C ALA A 4 -5.91 -5.74 -6.44
N THR A 5 -6.64 -6.02 -7.52
CA THR A 5 -7.45 -7.24 -7.68
C THR A 5 -6.95 -8.17 -8.78
N LYS A 6 -5.84 -7.85 -9.46
CA LYS A 6 -5.27 -8.68 -10.55
C LYS A 6 -4.35 -9.81 -10.08
N HIS A 7 -4.43 -10.19 -8.80
CA HIS A 7 -3.65 -11.27 -8.21
C HIS A 7 -4.40 -12.60 -8.28
N ILE A 8 -3.78 -13.70 -7.81
CA ILE A 8 -4.44 -15.02 -7.81
C ILE A 8 -5.69 -14.97 -6.94
N ASP A 9 -5.56 -14.39 -5.75
CA ASP A 9 -6.73 -13.99 -4.97
C ASP A 9 -7.12 -12.56 -5.36
N GLU A 10 -8.31 -12.43 -5.94
CA GLU A 10 -8.85 -11.18 -6.47
C GLU A 10 -9.41 -10.24 -5.38
N SER A 11 -9.42 -10.68 -4.12
CA SER A 11 -9.91 -9.85 -3.01
C SER A 11 -8.89 -8.77 -2.62
N ALA A 12 -9.42 -7.58 -2.30
CA ALA A 12 -8.64 -6.46 -1.81
C ALA A 12 -9.37 -5.76 -0.66
N TYR A 13 -8.64 -5.41 0.39
CA TYR A 13 -9.19 -4.82 1.61
C TYR A 13 -8.45 -3.54 1.98
N MET A 14 -9.14 -2.41 1.92
CA MET A 14 -8.57 -1.11 2.29
C MET A 14 -8.74 -0.83 3.79
N TYR A 15 -7.68 -0.32 4.40
CA TYR A 15 -7.65 0.11 5.80
C TYR A 15 -7.18 1.56 5.88
N GLU A 16 -7.89 2.35 6.69
CA GLU A 16 -7.52 3.72 7.01
C GLU A 16 -6.62 3.75 8.26
N TYR A 17 -5.48 4.42 8.14
CA TYR A 17 -4.50 4.59 9.20
C TYR A 17 -4.37 6.05 9.58
N LYS A 18 -4.13 6.28 10.87
CA LYS A 18 -3.88 7.60 11.44
C LYS A 18 -2.57 7.55 12.23
N LEU A 19 -1.59 8.36 11.84
CA LEU A 19 -0.29 8.49 12.50
C LEU A 19 -0.32 9.64 13.49
N TYR A 20 0.03 9.37 14.74
CA TYR A 20 0.07 10.36 15.82
C TYR A 20 1.47 10.51 16.41
N LYS A 21 1.77 11.72 16.88
CA LYS A 21 2.89 12.01 17.77
C LYS A 21 2.41 12.92 18.88
N ASP A 22 2.63 12.51 20.13
CA ASP A 22 2.19 13.26 21.32
C ASP A 22 0.69 13.64 21.25
N ASN A 23 -0.17 12.68 20.89
CA ASN A 23 -1.61 12.84 20.65
C ASN A 23 -2.02 13.83 19.54
N LYS A 24 -1.06 14.36 18.78
CA LYS A 24 -1.33 15.19 17.62
C LYS A 24 -1.34 14.34 16.35
N LEU A 25 -2.41 14.41 15.57
CA LEU A 25 -2.49 13.79 14.26
C LEU A 25 -1.42 14.39 13.34
N ILE A 26 -0.55 13.55 12.82
CA ILE A 26 0.47 13.91 11.84
C ILE A 26 -0.05 13.67 10.44
N LYS A 27 -0.64 12.50 10.19
CA LYS A 27 -1.02 12.05 8.85
C LYS A 27 -2.11 11.01 8.89
N GLU A 28 -2.99 11.07 7.90
CA GLU A 28 -3.93 9.99 7.57
C GLU A 28 -3.50 9.40 6.23
N PHE A 29 -3.59 8.09 6.09
CA PHE A 29 -3.23 7.38 4.87
C PHE A 29 -3.97 6.05 4.78
N ASN A 30 -4.04 5.49 3.58
CA ASN A 30 -4.70 4.22 3.31
C ASN A 30 -3.69 3.19 2.83
N LEU A 31 -3.80 1.98 3.34
CA LEU A 31 -3.12 0.81 2.79
C LEU A 31 -4.15 -0.23 2.37
N VAL A 32 -3.78 -1.08 1.41
CA VAL A 32 -4.66 -2.08 0.83
C VAL A 32 -4.01 -3.46 0.90
N TYR A 33 -4.64 -4.39 1.63
CA TYR A 33 -4.26 -5.79 1.57
C TYR A 33 -4.66 -6.37 0.22
N VAL A 34 -3.73 -7.10 -0.40
CA VAL A 34 -3.93 -7.78 -1.69
C VAL A 34 -3.57 -9.25 -1.59
N ASP A 35 -4.03 -10.03 -2.56
CA ASP A 35 -3.67 -11.45 -2.77
C ASP A 35 -3.84 -12.31 -1.51
N GLY A 36 -5.00 -12.19 -0.84
CA GLY A 36 -5.31 -12.97 0.36
C GLY A 36 -4.47 -12.58 1.58
N TYR A 37 -4.28 -11.27 1.80
CA TYR A 37 -3.49 -10.68 2.90
C TYR A 37 -1.98 -10.94 2.83
N ARG A 38 -1.44 -11.32 1.67
CA ARG A 38 0.01 -11.56 1.52
C ARG A 38 0.85 -10.30 1.51
N ALA A 39 0.30 -9.21 0.98
CA ALA A 39 0.98 -7.92 0.97
C ALA A 39 0.02 -6.77 1.30
N LEU A 40 0.57 -5.74 1.95
CA LEU A 40 -0.15 -4.52 2.31
C LEU A 40 0.45 -3.34 1.53
N LEU A 41 -0.22 -2.94 0.46
CA LEU A 41 0.29 -1.98 -0.50
C LEU A 41 -0.19 -0.54 -0.20
N PRO A 42 0.65 0.48 -0.48
CA PRO A 42 0.23 1.88 -0.40
C PRO A 42 -0.73 2.24 -1.53
N MET A 43 -1.65 3.15 -1.25
CA MET A 43 -2.57 3.67 -2.27
C MET A 43 -1.82 4.57 -3.27
N PRO A 44 -1.98 4.38 -4.60
CA PRO A 44 -1.47 5.33 -5.57
C PRO A 44 -2.32 6.62 -5.58
N LYS A 45 -1.81 7.68 -6.22
CA LYS A 45 -2.62 8.87 -6.51
C LYS A 45 -3.82 8.46 -7.37
N LEU A 46 -4.98 9.01 -7.04
CA LEU A 46 -6.26 8.68 -7.68
C LEU A 46 -6.16 8.69 -9.22
N GLY A 47 -6.56 7.58 -9.84
CA GLY A 47 -6.55 7.43 -11.30
C GLY A 47 -5.16 7.23 -11.91
N THR A 48 -4.13 6.95 -11.10
CA THR A 48 -2.77 6.68 -11.55
C THR A 48 -2.22 5.42 -10.86
N ASN A 49 -1.04 4.96 -11.30
CA ASN A 49 -0.27 3.94 -10.59
C ASN A 49 0.93 4.55 -9.81
N ILE A 50 0.91 5.87 -9.60
CA ILE A 50 2.03 6.58 -8.97
C ILE A 50 1.81 6.61 -7.46
N VAL A 51 2.70 5.98 -6.72
CA VAL A 51 2.73 5.97 -5.26
C VAL A 51 3.70 7.05 -4.77
N PRO A 52 3.24 8.00 -3.94
CA PRO A 52 4.14 8.95 -3.29
C PRO A 52 5.21 8.24 -2.44
N ARG A 53 6.46 8.70 -2.50
CA ARG A 53 7.59 8.08 -1.75
C ARG A 53 7.32 7.92 -0.26
N ASP A 54 6.65 8.88 0.35
CA ASP A 54 6.32 8.83 1.77
C ASP A 54 5.28 7.76 2.08
N GLU A 55 4.28 7.54 1.23
CA GLU A 55 3.32 6.42 1.36
C GLU A 55 4.02 5.07 1.21
N TYR A 56 4.95 4.94 0.27
CA TYR A 56 5.79 3.75 0.15
C TYR A 56 6.65 3.52 1.40
N HIS A 57 7.23 4.57 1.97
CA HIS A 57 8.00 4.45 3.21
C HIS A 57 7.13 4.06 4.40
N LEU A 58 5.89 4.55 4.47
CA LEU A 58 4.95 4.13 5.50
C LEU A 58 4.56 2.66 5.33
N SER A 59 4.25 2.20 4.12
CA SER A 59 3.86 0.80 3.89
C SER A 59 4.97 -0.19 4.28
N ARG A 60 6.25 0.18 4.11
CA ARG A 60 7.40 -0.63 4.57
C ARG A 60 7.39 -0.92 6.07
N ILE A 61 6.75 -0.08 6.89
CA ILE A 61 6.65 -0.30 8.34
C ILE A 61 5.72 -1.47 8.66
N PHE A 62 4.71 -1.71 7.82
CA PHE A 62 3.69 -2.72 8.05
C PHE A 62 3.98 -4.06 7.38
N ASN A 63 4.93 -4.11 6.44
CA ASN A 63 5.30 -5.33 5.74
C ASN A 63 6.58 -5.92 6.35
N ASN A 64 6.52 -7.19 6.74
CA ASN A 64 7.66 -7.89 7.37
C ASN A 64 8.84 -8.11 6.41
N ASN A 65 8.57 -8.17 5.10
CA ASN A 65 9.55 -8.41 4.06
C ASN A 65 9.44 -7.33 2.97
N ILE A 66 10.51 -6.54 2.81
CA ILE A 66 10.56 -5.44 1.83
C ILE A 66 10.65 -5.97 0.40
N ASP A 67 11.33 -7.10 0.17
CA ASP A 67 11.45 -7.67 -1.16
C ASP A 67 10.11 -8.21 -1.65
N GLU A 68 9.33 -8.81 -0.75
CA GLU A 68 7.96 -9.24 -1.04
C GLU A 68 7.04 -8.05 -1.32
N LEU A 69 7.07 -7.01 -0.50
CA LEU A 69 6.37 -5.74 -0.78
C LEU A 69 6.74 -5.20 -2.17
N ASN A 70 8.02 -5.13 -2.51
CA ASN A 70 8.48 -4.62 -3.80
C ASN A 70 8.02 -5.52 -4.97
N ASN A 71 8.03 -6.84 -4.79
CA ASN A 71 7.49 -7.77 -5.79
C ASN A 71 6.00 -7.52 -6.03
N TYR A 72 5.21 -7.34 -4.98
CA TYR A 72 3.79 -7.03 -5.12
C TYR A 72 3.56 -5.64 -5.73
N MET A 73 4.37 -4.63 -5.39
CA MET A 73 4.32 -3.32 -6.07
C MET A 73 4.53 -3.46 -7.58
N ILE A 74 5.52 -4.26 -8.01
CA ILE A 74 5.80 -4.54 -9.43
C ILE A 74 4.64 -5.30 -10.07
N LEU A 75 4.16 -6.37 -9.44
CA LEU A 75 3.03 -7.16 -9.94
C LEU A 75 1.78 -6.30 -10.08
N SER A 76 1.52 -5.41 -9.11
CA SER A 76 0.45 -4.42 -9.11
C SER A 76 0.67 -3.29 -10.12
N GLY A 77 1.87 -3.14 -10.68
CA GLY A 77 2.23 -2.10 -11.65
C GLY A 77 2.35 -0.71 -11.03
N LEU A 78 2.62 -0.65 -9.73
CA LEU A 78 2.78 0.57 -8.95
C LEU A 78 4.21 1.10 -9.06
N ILE A 79 4.33 2.42 -9.22
CA ILE A 79 5.60 3.13 -9.43
C ILE A 79 5.79 4.16 -8.32
N VAL A 80 6.95 4.16 -7.66
CA VAL A 80 7.26 5.14 -6.62
C VAL A 80 7.88 6.40 -7.24
N GLU A 81 7.32 7.57 -6.94
CA GLU A 81 7.83 8.89 -7.37
C GLU A 81 8.86 9.47 -6.40
#